data_AF-A0A7R8WLJ8-F1
#
_entry.id   AF-A0A7R8WLJ8-F1
#
_cell.length_a   1.000
_cell.length_b   1.000
_cell.length_c   1.000
_cell.angle_alpha   90.00
_cell.angle_beta   90.00
_cell.angle_gamma   90.00
#
_symmetry.space_group_name_H-M   'P 1'
#
loop_
_entity.id
_entity.type
_entity.pdbx_description
1 polymer ?
#
loop_
_entity_poly.entity_id
_entity_poly.type
_entity_poly.pdbx_seq_one_letter_code
_entity_poly.pdbx_strand_id
1 'polypeptide(L)'
;MHRLNALGITTTEVFDALEKNNSIAGGGYIEKSNQAYFIRGEGLVKGPSDIEQIVVKTIARKPVYIRDIADVQLGSANRFGAITANGEGEKVLGQIMMLKGANSNEVITNVKKRVAEISESLPPEVWAVNSSPPLTKAEFPEVDQVVTRIGAAEVPTDPMSMEESDVIITLLPKGEWTSASTKDELADKFKQALSIIPNIEIEFTQPIEMRFNELITGVRADVAIKVFGEDLEVLADLGDRIKTLIQDVPGAEDISVDKIDGLPQLLVSYDRNKIATYGLNIADINQVLSMSYAGNTVGQVFEGERRFDIVIRLPEKDRGDIRGLQNLLLDTPSGYKVPLGELATIEQTFGAAKISRDDTHRRMVVGVN
;
A
#
# COMPACT_ATOMS: atom_id res chain seq x y z
N MET A 1 14.70 2.57 20.36
CA MET A 1 15.30 3.84 20.85
C MET A 1 16.10 3.70 22.15
N HIS A 2 15.61 3.05 23.22
CA HIS A 2 16.35 2.97 24.49
C HIS A 2 17.76 2.38 24.38
N ARG A 3 17.95 1.28 23.63
CA ARG A 3 19.26 0.66 23.40
C ARG A 3 20.25 1.62 22.72
N LEU A 4 19.78 2.33 21.67
CA LEU A 4 20.57 3.35 20.96
C LEU A 4 21.01 4.47 21.91
N ASN A 5 20.06 4.99 22.69
CA ASN A 5 20.32 6.09 23.62
C ASN A 5 21.31 5.70 24.72
N ALA A 6 21.21 4.49 25.27
CA ALA A 6 22.12 3.99 26.31
C ALA A 6 23.57 3.90 25.84
N LEU A 7 23.79 3.70 24.53
CA LEU A 7 25.12 3.58 23.93
C LEU A 7 25.57 4.86 23.22
N GLY A 8 24.79 5.93 23.25
CA GLY A 8 25.12 7.18 22.53
C GLY A 8 25.26 6.95 21.02
N ILE A 9 24.39 6.10 20.47
CA ILE A 9 24.29 5.82 19.03
C ILE A 9 23.05 6.53 18.50
N THR A 10 23.22 7.18 17.36
CA THR A 10 22.15 7.89 16.64
C THR A 10 21.49 6.98 15.62
N THR A 11 20.24 7.26 15.25
CA THR A 11 19.56 6.53 14.17
C THR A 11 20.26 6.71 12.82
N THR A 12 20.86 7.87 12.59
CA THR A 12 21.65 8.16 11.39
C THR A 12 22.91 7.31 11.33
N GLU A 13 23.62 7.10 12.44
CA GLU A 13 24.77 6.19 12.49
C GLU A 13 24.38 4.75 12.12
N VAL A 14 23.18 4.30 12.53
CA VAL A 14 22.67 2.96 12.15
C VAL A 14 22.37 2.89 10.66
N PHE A 15 21.71 3.91 10.12
CA PHE A 15 21.42 4.03 8.68
C PHE A 15 22.71 3.98 7.87
N ASP A 16 23.66 4.87 8.19
CA ASP A 16 24.96 4.98 7.53
C ASP A 16 25.75 3.67 7.60
N ALA A 17 25.73 3.00 8.75
CA ALA A 17 26.43 1.74 8.92
C ALA A 17 25.85 0.65 8.00
N LEU A 18 24.53 0.55 7.91
CA LEU A 18 23.87 -0.42 7.05
C LEU A 18 24.08 -0.12 5.56
N GLU A 19 23.99 1.16 5.17
CA GLU A 19 24.23 1.60 3.79
C GLU A 19 25.70 1.35 3.36
N LYS A 20 26.66 1.76 4.18
CA LYS A 20 28.11 1.67 3.85
C LYS A 20 28.64 0.24 3.85
N ASN A 21 27.99 -0.69 4.57
CA ASN A 21 28.40 -2.10 4.64
C ASN A 21 27.60 -3.03 3.72
N ASN A 22 26.93 -2.48 2.71
CA ASN A 22 26.20 -3.27 1.71
C ASN A 22 26.51 -2.80 0.28
N SER A 23 27.71 -3.10 -0.21
CA SER A 23 28.16 -2.63 -1.53
C SER A 23 29.07 -3.61 -2.28
N ILE A 24 29.18 -3.42 -3.59
CA ILE A 24 30.11 -4.13 -4.48
C ILE A 24 31.07 -3.12 -5.08
N ALA A 25 32.35 -3.49 -5.22
CA ALA A 25 33.35 -2.70 -5.91
C ALA A 25 33.95 -3.47 -7.10
N GLY A 26 34.13 -2.80 -8.23
CA GLY A 26 34.92 -3.29 -9.36
C GLY A 26 36.35 -2.75 -9.29
N GLY A 27 37.34 -3.64 -9.27
CA GLY A 27 38.76 -3.29 -9.16
C GLY A 27 39.54 -3.37 -10.47
N GLY A 28 38.86 -3.51 -11.62
CA GLY A 28 39.51 -3.74 -12.91
C GLY A 28 40.06 -5.16 -13.03
N TYR A 29 41.25 -5.31 -13.63
CA TYR A 29 41.92 -6.61 -13.77
C TYR A 29 43.44 -6.49 -13.72
N ILE A 30 44.11 -7.60 -13.38
CA ILE A 30 45.58 -7.76 -13.47
C ILE A 30 45.88 -8.81 -14.55
N GLU A 31 46.81 -8.51 -15.45
CA GLU A 31 47.30 -9.50 -16.41
C GLU A 31 48.47 -10.29 -15.82
N LYS A 32 48.37 -11.63 -15.86
CA LYS A 32 49.45 -12.53 -15.44
C LYS A 32 49.45 -13.78 -16.31
N SER A 33 50.62 -14.15 -16.83
CA SER A 33 50.81 -15.35 -17.66
C SER A 33 49.81 -15.47 -18.82
N ASN A 34 49.59 -14.38 -19.57
CA ASN A 34 48.66 -14.31 -20.70
C ASN A 34 47.18 -14.54 -20.34
N GLN A 35 46.79 -14.27 -19.08
CA GLN A 35 45.41 -14.31 -18.59
C GLN A 35 45.09 -13.03 -17.80
N ALA A 36 43.86 -12.54 -17.91
CA ALA A 36 43.34 -11.43 -17.13
C ALA A 36 42.59 -11.93 -15.88
N TYR A 37 42.98 -11.43 -14.71
CA TYR A 37 42.35 -11.71 -13.43
C TYR A 37 41.54 -10.50 -13.00
N PHE A 38 40.22 -10.59 -13.11
CA PHE A 38 39.32 -9.52 -12.66
C PHE A 38 39.31 -9.41 -11.14
N ILE A 39 39.38 -8.18 -10.64
CA ILE A 39 39.32 -7.86 -9.22
C ILE A 39 37.89 -7.42 -8.91
N ARG A 40 37.26 -8.10 -7.96
CA ARG A 40 35.94 -7.73 -7.45
C ARG A 40 35.96 -7.72 -5.93
N GLY A 41 35.50 -6.63 -5.34
CA GLY A 41 35.17 -6.54 -3.92
C GLY A 41 33.71 -6.91 -3.74
N GLU A 42 33.43 -7.95 -2.95
CA GLU A 42 32.08 -8.38 -2.61
C GLU A 42 31.82 -8.05 -1.14
N GLY A 43 30.85 -7.15 -0.89
CA GLY A 43 30.43 -6.75 0.44
C GLY A 43 28.90 -6.66 0.57
N LEU A 44 28.16 -7.39 -0.26
CA LEU A 44 26.71 -7.50 -0.09
C LEU A 44 26.39 -8.41 1.08
N VAL A 45 25.42 -8.00 1.90
CA VAL A 45 24.83 -8.89 2.89
C VAL A 45 24.03 -10.00 2.20
N LYS A 46 24.11 -11.22 2.72
CA LYS A 46 23.44 -12.40 2.16
C LYS A 46 22.19 -12.80 2.94
N GLY A 47 22.00 -12.25 4.14
CA GLY A 47 20.85 -12.54 4.98
C GLY A 47 20.93 -11.87 6.35
N PRO A 48 19.99 -12.20 7.25
CA PRO A 48 19.88 -11.58 8.58
C PRO A 48 21.16 -11.66 9.42
N SER A 49 21.85 -12.81 9.41
CA SER A 49 23.07 -13.01 10.21
C SER A 49 24.22 -12.08 9.82
N ASP A 50 24.30 -11.67 8.55
CA ASP A 50 25.32 -10.71 8.10
C ASP A 50 24.97 -9.29 8.58
N ILE A 51 23.68 -8.93 8.48
CA ILE A 51 23.16 -7.63 8.96
C ILE A 51 23.43 -7.47 10.46
N GLU A 52 23.18 -8.53 11.24
CA GLU A 52 23.45 -8.57 12.70
C GLU A 52 24.92 -8.31 13.05
N GLN A 53 25.85 -8.64 12.14
CA GLN A 53 27.30 -8.50 12.32
C GLN A 53 27.86 -7.17 11.80
N ILE A 54 27.03 -6.29 11.25
CA ILE A 54 27.47 -4.96 10.84
C ILE A 54 27.82 -4.16 12.09
N VAL A 55 29.03 -3.58 12.09
CA VAL A 55 29.52 -2.70 13.15
C VAL A 55 28.98 -1.30 12.91
N VAL A 56 28.31 -0.75 13.91
CA VAL A 56 27.77 0.62 13.87
C VAL A 56 28.77 1.62 14.41
N LYS A 57 29.37 1.29 15.57
CA LYS A 57 30.29 2.19 16.28
C LYS A 57 31.26 1.38 17.12
N THR A 58 32.44 1.92 17.39
CA THR A 58 33.38 1.34 18.34
C THR A 58 33.53 2.24 19.56
N ILE A 59 33.18 1.72 20.73
CA ILE A 59 33.23 2.46 22.01
C ILE A 59 34.28 1.79 22.90
N ALA A 60 35.30 2.54 23.32
CA ALA A 60 36.38 2.02 24.18
C ALA A 60 37.02 0.71 23.65
N ARG A 61 37.27 0.65 22.33
CA ARG A 61 37.79 -0.52 21.59
C ARG A 61 36.87 -1.76 21.56
N LYS A 62 35.62 -1.62 21.97
CA LYS A 62 34.60 -2.67 21.80
C LYS A 62 33.68 -2.29 20.64
N PRO A 63 33.57 -3.11 19.58
CA PRO A 63 32.61 -2.88 18.51
C PRO A 63 31.19 -3.07 19.06
N VAL A 64 30.28 -2.20 18.64
CA VAL A 64 28.84 -2.31 18.83
C VAL A 64 28.23 -2.70 17.50
N TYR A 65 27.55 -3.84 17.48
CA TYR A 65 26.93 -4.44 16.31
C TYR A 65 25.45 -4.09 16.23
N ILE A 66 24.84 -4.28 15.04
CA ILE A 66 23.39 -4.12 14.87
C ILE A 66 22.60 -4.98 15.86
N ARG A 67 23.00 -6.25 16.07
CA ARG A 67 22.34 -7.16 17.04
C ARG A 67 22.33 -6.65 18.48
N ASP A 68 23.24 -5.74 18.84
CA ASP A 68 23.34 -5.20 20.20
C ASP A 68 22.28 -4.10 20.42
N ILE A 69 21.73 -3.52 19.34
CA ILE A 69 20.89 -2.32 19.38
C ILE A 69 19.53 -2.48 18.70
N ALA A 70 19.37 -3.47 17.83
CA ALA A 70 18.17 -3.72 17.05
C ALA A 70 17.92 -5.22 16.86
N ASP A 71 16.67 -5.58 16.64
CA ASP A 71 16.28 -6.95 16.31
C ASP A 71 16.20 -7.08 14.78
N VAL A 72 16.92 -8.05 14.20
CA VAL A 72 16.96 -8.28 12.75
C VAL A 72 16.07 -9.47 12.44
N GLN A 73 15.07 -9.26 11.59
CA GLN A 73 14.10 -10.28 11.25
C GLN A 73 13.56 -10.09 9.84
N LEU A 74 13.03 -11.16 9.26
CA LEU A 74 12.21 -11.05 8.05
C LEU A 74 10.96 -10.25 8.39
N GLY A 75 10.71 -9.21 7.61
CA GLY A 75 9.55 -8.35 7.74
C GLY A 75 8.69 -8.38 6.47
N SER A 76 7.50 -7.83 6.58
CA SER A 76 6.67 -7.46 5.43
C SER A 76 6.84 -5.98 5.08
N ALA A 77 6.67 -5.68 3.79
CA ALA A 77 6.49 -4.30 3.32
C ALA A 77 5.21 -3.68 3.91
N ASN A 78 5.13 -2.36 3.91
CA ASN A 78 3.88 -1.68 4.27
C ASN A 78 2.78 -2.08 3.29
N ARG A 79 1.62 -2.43 3.84
CA ARG A 79 0.48 -2.88 3.05
C ARG A 79 -0.37 -1.67 2.69
N PHE A 80 -0.57 -1.47 1.39
CA PHE A 80 -1.50 -0.47 0.84
C PHE A 80 -2.80 -1.09 0.35
N GLY A 81 -2.89 -2.42 0.39
CA GLY A 81 -4.08 -3.17 0.04
C GLY A 81 -4.04 -4.60 0.58
N ALA A 82 -5.19 -5.26 0.51
CA ALA A 82 -5.39 -6.64 0.91
C ALA A 82 -6.34 -7.33 -0.06
N ILE A 83 -6.15 -8.63 -0.24
CA ILE A 83 -7.04 -9.44 -1.05
C ILE A 83 -7.54 -10.58 -0.19
N THR A 84 -8.85 -10.76 -0.16
CA THR A 84 -9.49 -11.91 0.47
C THR A 84 -10.32 -12.64 -0.58
N ALA A 85 -10.51 -13.94 -0.38
CA ALA A 85 -11.41 -14.72 -1.20
C ALA A 85 -12.35 -15.48 -0.29
N ASN A 86 -13.64 -15.42 -0.63
CA ASN A 86 -14.67 -16.21 0.01
C ASN A 86 -14.65 -16.09 1.54
N GLY A 87 -14.34 -14.94 2.13
CA GLY A 87 -14.33 -14.76 3.59
C GLY A 87 -13.29 -15.59 4.38
N GLU A 88 -12.41 -16.34 3.72
CA GLU A 88 -11.47 -17.26 4.37
C GLU A 88 -10.15 -16.60 4.79
N GLY A 89 -10.15 -15.28 4.91
CA GLY A 89 -8.95 -14.48 5.12
C GLY A 89 -8.19 -14.17 3.83
N GLU A 90 -6.94 -13.75 4.00
CA GLU A 90 -6.12 -13.19 2.93
C GLU A 90 -5.63 -14.25 1.95
N LYS A 91 -5.60 -13.88 0.67
CA LYS A 91 -5.08 -14.69 -0.44
C LYS A 91 -4.13 -13.86 -1.30
N VAL A 92 -3.33 -14.55 -2.11
CA VAL A 92 -2.49 -13.92 -3.14
C VAL A 92 -3.22 -13.99 -4.48
N LEU A 93 -3.35 -12.86 -5.19
CA LEU A 93 -3.97 -12.79 -6.50
C LEU A 93 -2.92 -12.52 -7.57
N GLY A 94 -2.92 -13.35 -8.63
CA GLY A 94 -2.24 -13.04 -9.88
C GLY A 94 -3.22 -12.40 -10.87
N GLN A 95 -2.93 -11.19 -11.35
CA GLN A 95 -3.70 -10.56 -12.42
C GLN A 95 -2.99 -10.75 -13.75
N ILE A 96 -3.76 -11.13 -14.78
CA ILE A 96 -3.23 -11.33 -16.13
C ILE A 96 -3.76 -10.23 -17.02
N MET A 97 -2.84 -9.43 -17.55
CA MET A 97 -3.15 -8.37 -18.49
C MET A 97 -2.99 -8.88 -19.92
N MET A 98 -4.03 -8.72 -20.72
CA MET A 98 -3.97 -9.02 -22.14
C MET A 98 -3.29 -7.89 -22.91
N LEU A 99 -2.46 -8.24 -23.91
CA LEU A 99 -1.90 -7.26 -24.83
C LEU A 99 -3.00 -6.60 -25.66
N LYS A 100 -2.83 -5.31 -25.98
CA LYS A 100 -3.75 -4.56 -26.84
C LYS A 100 -3.91 -5.26 -28.19
N GLY A 101 -5.15 -5.56 -28.57
CA GLY A 101 -5.48 -6.21 -29.83
C GLY A 101 -5.34 -7.74 -29.85
N ALA A 102 -4.91 -8.37 -28.75
CA ALA A 102 -4.92 -9.84 -28.66
C ALA A 102 -6.34 -10.40 -28.51
N ASN A 103 -6.52 -11.67 -28.88
CA ASN A 103 -7.80 -12.37 -28.75
C ASN A 103 -7.96 -12.92 -27.32
N SER A 104 -8.98 -12.45 -26.61
CA SER A 104 -9.23 -12.83 -25.20
C SER A 104 -9.45 -14.32 -25.01
N ASN A 105 -10.20 -14.97 -25.89
CA ASN A 105 -10.47 -16.41 -25.78
C ASN A 105 -9.20 -17.24 -25.97
N GLU A 106 -8.36 -16.87 -26.93
CA GLU A 106 -7.09 -17.54 -27.18
C GLU A 106 -6.13 -17.36 -26.00
N VAL A 107 -6.00 -16.12 -25.50
CA VAL A 107 -5.16 -15.80 -24.34
C VAL A 107 -5.62 -16.58 -23.11
N ILE A 108 -6.92 -16.60 -22.80
CA ILE A 108 -7.47 -17.37 -21.68
C ILE A 108 -7.16 -18.86 -21.83
N THR A 109 -7.30 -19.41 -23.04
CA THR A 109 -7.02 -20.83 -23.31
C THR A 109 -5.55 -21.16 -23.05
N ASN A 110 -4.64 -20.32 -23.57
CA ASN A 110 -3.20 -20.49 -23.41
C ASN A 110 -2.78 -20.36 -21.94
N VAL A 111 -3.34 -19.39 -21.23
CA VAL A 111 -3.13 -19.20 -19.79
C VAL A 111 -3.58 -20.42 -19.00
N LYS A 112 -4.81 -20.91 -19.22
CA LYS A 112 -5.34 -22.09 -18.52
C LYS A 112 -4.46 -23.31 -18.71
N LYS A 113 -4.00 -23.54 -19.95
CA LYS A 113 -3.06 -24.63 -20.25
C LYS A 113 -1.76 -24.49 -19.45
N ARG A 114 -1.17 -23.29 -19.45
CA ARG A 114 0.10 -23.02 -18.76
C ARG A 114 -0.01 -23.13 -17.23
N VAL A 115 -1.13 -22.67 -16.66
CA VAL A 115 -1.41 -22.81 -15.22
C VAL A 115 -1.55 -24.28 -14.85
N ALA A 116 -2.23 -25.08 -15.66
CA ALA A 116 -2.32 -26.53 -15.43
C ALA A 116 -0.95 -27.20 -15.43
N GLU A 117 -0.08 -26.89 -16.41
CA GLU A 117 1.30 -27.41 -16.47
C GLU A 117 2.11 -27.05 -15.22
N ILE A 118 1.98 -25.81 -14.72
CA ILE A 118 2.74 -25.36 -13.53
C ILE A 118 2.14 -25.95 -12.25
N SER A 119 0.83 -26.17 -12.19
CA SER A 119 0.15 -26.66 -10.99
C SER A 119 0.69 -28.00 -10.49
N GLU A 120 1.19 -28.85 -11.39
CA GLU A 120 1.84 -30.13 -11.04
C GLU A 120 3.15 -29.96 -10.26
N SER A 121 3.80 -28.80 -10.39
CA SER A 121 5.06 -28.46 -9.73
C SER A 121 4.88 -27.67 -8.44
N LEU A 122 3.65 -27.24 -8.12
CA LEU A 122 3.37 -26.41 -6.96
C LEU A 122 3.17 -27.28 -5.70
N PRO A 123 3.56 -26.77 -4.51
CA PRO A 123 3.23 -27.44 -3.25
C PRO A 123 1.70 -27.60 -3.08
N PRO A 124 1.23 -28.69 -2.43
CA PRO A 124 -0.19 -28.96 -2.23
C PRO A 124 -0.96 -27.83 -1.51
N GLU A 125 -0.25 -27.01 -0.73
CA GLU A 125 -0.79 -25.91 0.07
C GLU A 125 -1.13 -24.66 -0.77
N VAL A 126 -0.67 -24.57 -2.03
CA VAL A 126 -0.79 -23.37 -2.88
C VAL A 126 -2.12 -23.30 -3.65
N TRP A 127 -2.83 -24.42 -3.82
CA TRP A 127 -3.99 -24.49 -4.74
C TRP A 127 -5.38 -24.55 -4.06
N ALA A 128 -5.44 -24.63 -2.73
CA ALA A 128 -6.72 -24.80 -2.03
C ALA A 128 -7.36 -23.45 -1.67
N VAL A 129 -8.44 -23.08 -2.35
CA VAL A 129 -9.40 -22.07 -1.86
C VAL A 129 -10.79 -22.64 -1.98
N ASN A 130 -11.45 -22.89 -0.84
CA ASN A 130 -12.78 -23.48 -0.80
C ASN A 130 -13.53 -23.05 0.47
N SER A 131 -14.32 -21.96 0.33
CA SER A 131 -15.61 -21.66 0.99
C SER A 131 -15.82 -20.36 1.83
N SER A 132 -16.82 -19.61 1.33
CA SER A 132 -17.84 -18.75 1.98
C SER A 132 -17.54 -17.35 2.59
N PRO A 133 -17.82 -16.25 1.83
CA PRO A 133 -17.80 -14.85 2.27
C PRO A 133 -19.04 -14.47 3.10
N PRO A 134 -19.14 -13.24 3.64
CA PRO A 134 -20.36 -12.75 4.32
C PRO A 134 -21.63 -12.87 3.45
N LEU A 135 -21.51 -12.75 2.11
CA LEU A 135 -22.49 -13.25 1.15
C LEU A 135 -22.29 -14.76 1.00
N THR A 136 -22.78 -15.53 1.97
CA THR A 136 -22.56 -16.97 1.98
C THR A 136 -23.35 -17.64 0.86
N LYS A 137 -22.85 -18.78 0.33
CA LYS A 137 -23.65 -19.69 -0.52
C LYS A 137 -24.97 -20.11 0.15
N ALA A 138 -25.06 -19.97 1.48
CA ALA A 138 -26.28 -20.28 2.24
C ALA A 138 -27.36 -19.20 2.10
N GLU A 139 -26.98 -17.93 1.90
CA GLU A 139 -27.92 -16.82 1.72
C GLU A 139 -28.17 -16.52 0.23
N PHE A 140 -27.13 -16.68 -0.60
CA PHE A 140 -27.19 -16.46 -2.04
C PHE A 140 -26.64 -17.66 -2.80
N PRO A 141 -27.48 -18.67 -3.12
CA PRO A 141 -27.04 -19.89 -3.80
C PRO A 141 -26.48 -19.62 -5.21
N GLU A 142 -26.80 -18.48 -5.82
CA GLU A 142 -26.29 -18.03 -7.12
C GLU A 142 -24.80 -17.69 -7.11
N VAL A 143 -24.22 -17.38 -5.94
CA VAL A 143 -22.83 -16.94 -5.83
C VAL A 143 -21.89 -18.14 -5.83
N ASP A 144 -21.02 -18.23 -6.84
CA ASP A 144 -20.00 -19.26 -6.88
C ASP A 144 -18.75 -18.85 -6.09
N GLN A 145 -18.28 -17.62 -6.30
CA GLN A 145 -17.07 -17.08 -5.70
C GLN A 145 -17.20 -15.58 -5.43
N VAL A 146 -16.59 -15.11 -4.34
CA VAL A 146 -16.37 -13.68 -4.10
C VAL A 146 -14.90 -13.43 -3.85
N VAL A 147 -14.32 -12.50 -4.59
CA VAL A 147 -12.96 -12.00 -4.39
C VAL A 147 -13.05 -10.53 -4.02
N THR A 148 -12.51 -10.16 -2.87
CA THR A 148 -12.50 -8.77 -2.40
C THR A 148 -11.09 -8.23 -2.44
N ARG A 149 -10.92 -7.06 -3.06
CA ARG A 149 -9.66 -6.33 -3.16
C ARG A 149 -9.86 -4.96 -2.52
N ILE A 150 -9.13 -4.70 -1.44
CA ILE A 150 -9.16 -3.43 -0.72
C ILE A 150 -7.86 -2.71 -1.01
N GLY A 151 -7.90 -1.41 -1.29
CA GLY A 151 -6.70 -0.60 -1.49
C GLY A 151 -5.88 -0.95 -2.73
N ALA A 152 -4.77 -0.24 -2.92
CA ALA A 152 -3.98 -0.32 -4.15
C ALA A 152 -3.32 -1.69 -4.35
N ALA A 153 -3.34 -2.18 -5.59
CA ALA A 153 -2.54 -3.32 -6.01
C ALA A 153 -1.06 -2.91 -6.20
N GLU A 154 -0.14 -3.88 -6.13
CA GLU A 154 1.29 -3.65 -6.42
C GLU A 154 1.52 -3.23 -7.89
N VAL A 155 0.63 -3.67 -8.79
CA VAL A 155 0.65 -3.24 -10.19
C VAL A 155 -0.09 -1.91 -10.31
N PRO A 156 0.53 -0.85 -10.86
CA PRO A 156 -0.05 0.50 -10.93
C PRO A 156 -1.08 0.64 -12.06
N THR A 157 -1.88 -0.39 -12.32
CA THR A 157 -2.96 -0.35 -13.31
C THR A 157 -4.24 0.28 -12.75
N ASP A 158 -4.34 0.39 -11.43
CA ASP A 158 -5.53 0.86 -10.76
C ASP A 158 -5.17 1.75 -9.56
N PRO A 159 -5.37 3.08 -9.64
CA PRO A 159 -5.05 4.01 -8.56
C PRO A 159 -6.18 4.05 -7.52
N MET A 160 -6.33 2.95 -6.76
CA MET A 160 -7.34 2.87 -5.70
C MET A 160 -6.86 3.45 -4.36
N SER A 161 -7.78 4.09 -3.64
CA SER A 161 -7.54 4.55 -2.26
C SER A 161 -7.62 3.39 -1.26
N MET A 162 -6.99 3.54 -0.09
CA MET A 162 -7.07 2.53 1.00
C MET A 162 -8.49 2.33 1.53
N GLU A 163 -9.39 3.28 1.30
CA GLU A 163 -10.80 3.23 1.70
C GLU A 163 -11.70 2.61 0.63
N GLU A 164 -11.18 2.38 -0.58
CA GLU A 164 -11.92 1.80 -1.70
C GLU A 164 -11.75 0.26 -1.71
N SER A 165 -12.82 -0.43 -2.10
CA SER A 165 -12.83 -1.89 -2.23
C SER A 165 -13.58 -2.33 -3.47
N ASP A 166 -12.94 -3.17 -4.28
CA ASP A 166 -13.57 -3.88 -5.39
C ASP A 166 -13.97 -5.29 -4.95
N VAL A 167 -15.25 -5.62 -5.10
CA VAL A 167 -15.78 -6.96 -4.83
C VAL A 167 -16.19 -7.61 -6.14
N ILE A 168 -15.45 -8.61 -6.57
CA ILE A 168 -15.74 -9.40 -7.77
C ILE A 168 -16.58 -10.61 -7.35
N ILE A 169 -17.83 -10.65 -7.79
CA ILE A 169 -18.76 -11.75 -7.55
C ILE A 169 -18.87 -12.57 -8.84
N THR A 170 -18.42 -13.82 -8.78
CA THR A 170 -18.64 -14.81 -9.84
C THR A 170 -19.95 -15.52 -9.55
N LEU A 171 -20.87 -15.50 -10.51
CA LEU A 171 -22.18 -16.11 -10.42
C LEU A 171 -22.20 -17.46 -11.14
N LEU A 172 -23.01 -18.39 -10.61
CA LEU A 172 -23.35 -19.63 -11.28
C LEU A 172 -24.05 -19.35 -12.63
N PRO A 173 -24.06 -20.33 -13.56
CA PRO A 173 -24.84 -20.23 -14.79
C PRO A 173 -26.29 -19.84 -14.48
N LYS A 174 -26.86 -18.93 -15.28
CA LYS A 174 -28.22 -18.38 -15.04
C LYS A 174 -29.32 -19.45 -14.88
N GLY A 175 -29.15 -20.62 -15.51
CA GLY A 175 -30.10 -21.73 -15.39
C GLY A 175 -30.13 -22.40 -14.01
N GLU A 176 -29.15 -22.13 -13.15
CA GLU A 176 -29.04 -22.68 -11.79
C GLU A 176 -29.54 -21.69 -10.73
N TRP A 177 -30.02 -20.51 -11.13
CA TRP A 177 -30.48 -19.49 -10.21
C TRP A 177 -31.85 -19.86 -9.62
N THR A 178 -32.02 -19.56 -8.33
CA THR A 178 -33.21 -19.94 -7.56
C THR A 178 -33.83 -18.77 -6.79
N SER A 179 -33.00 -17.82 -6.36
CA SER A 179 -33.40 -16.68 -5.56
C SER A 179 -33.77 -15.47 -6.41
N ALA A 180 -33.27 -15.32 -7.64
CA ALA A 180 -33.54 -14.17 -8.51
C ALA A 180 -33.65 -14.56 -9.99
N SER A 181 -34.41 -13.79 -10.76
CA SER A 181 -34.62 -14.01 -12.21
C SER A 181 -33.72 -13.14 -13.11
N THR A 182 -33.28 -11.99 -12.58
CA THR A 182 -32.42 -11.03 -13.28
C THR A 182 -31.21 -10.66 -12.41
N LYS A 183 -30.17 -10.13 -13.06
CA LYS A 183 -28.99 -9.62 -12.34
C LYS A 183 -29.37 -8.47 -11.41
N ASP A 184 -30.27 -7.60 -11.87
CA ASP A 184 -30.73 -6.43 -11.12
C ASP A 184 -31.49 -6.86 -9.85
N GLU A 185 -32.39 -7.84 -9.96
CA GLU A 185 -33.11 -8.38 -8.79
C GLU A 185 -32.15 -9.02 -7.78
N LEU A 186 -31.08 -9.67 -8.26
CA LEU A 186 -30.06 -10.24 -7.39
C LEU A 186 -29.23 -9.13 -6.72
N ALA A 187 -28.88 -8.08 -7.46
CA ALA A 187 -28.17 -6.91 -6.94
C ALA A 187 -28.98 -6.20 -5.85
N ASP A 188 -30.28 -6.02 -6.03
CA ASP A 188 -31.17 -5.44 -5.01
C ASP A 188 -31.19 -6.25 -3.71
N LYS A 189 -31.18 -7.59 -3.83
CA LYS A 189 -31.10 -8.46 -2.66
C LYS A 189 -29.74 -8.37 -1.96
N PHE A 190 -28.66 -8.23 -2.71
CA PHE A 190 -27.35 -7.94 -2.13
C PHE A 190 -27.34 -6.58 -1.41
N LYS A 191 -27.87 -5.52 -2.02
CA LYS A 191 -27.99 -4.19 -1.40
C LYS A 191 -28.74 -4.28 -0.07
N GLN A 192 -29.88 -4.98 -0.05
CA GLN A 192 -30.66 -5.17 1.16
C GLN A 192 -29.88 -5.92 2.25
N ALA A 193 -29.20 -7.01 1.92
CA ALA A 193 -28.40 -7.77 2.87
C ALA A 193 -27.22 -6.96 3.44
N LEU A 194 -26.60 -6.12 2.61
CA LEU A 194 -25.44 -5.31 3.00
C LEU A 194 -25.81 -4.00 3.70
N SER A 195 -27.08 -3.57 3.66
CA SER A 195 -27.57 -2.35 4.32
C SER A 195 -27.38 -2.32 5.84
N ILE A 196 -27.08 -3.47 6.45
CA ILE A 196 -26.75 -3.58 7.88
C ILE A 196 -25.43 -2.91 8.25
N ILE A 197 -24.54 -2.68 7.28
CA ILE A 197 -23.22 -2.10 7.51
C ILE A 197 -23.37 -0.56 7.43
N PRO A 198 -23.16 0.17 8.54
CA PRO A 198 -23.26 1.62 8.50
C PRO A 198 -22.09 2.25 7.74
N ASN A 199 -22.36 3.39 7.09
CA ASN A 199 -21.36 4.26 6.44
C ASN A 199 -20.58 3.63 5.27
N ILE A 200 -21.18 2.65 4.56
CA ILE A 200 -20.64 2.17 3.29
C ILE A 200 -21.54 2.64 2.13
N GLU A 201 -20.90 3.00 1.03
CA GLU A 201 -21.57 3.23 -0.25
C GLU A 201 -21.27 2.03 -1.13
N ILE A 202 -22.31 1.41 -1.70
CA ILE A 202 -22.19 0.21 -2.52
C ILE A 202 -22.73 0.54 -3.91
N GLU A 203 -21.96 0.15 -4.92
CA GLU A 203 -22.28 0.31 -6.32
C GLU A 203 -22.18 -1.05 -7.02
N PHE A 204 -23.22 -1.43 -7.76
CA PHE A 204 -23.21 -2.64 -8.57
C PHE A 204 -23.05 -2.31 -10.05
N THR A 205 -22.07 -2.93 -10.70
CA THR A 205 -21.82 -2.74 -12.12
C THR A 205 -21.19 -3.99 -12.74
N GLN A 206 -21.13 -4.04 -14.07
CA GLN A 206 -20.47 -5.12 -14.78
C GLN A 206 -19.00 -4.78 -15.04
N PRO A 207 -18.05 -5.71 -14.78
CA PRO A 207 -16.61 -5.41 -14.89
C PRO A 207 -16.16 -4.90 -16.26
N ILE A 208 -16.78 -5.37 -17.35
CA ILE A 208 -16.44 -4.93 -18.71
C ILE A 208 -16.94 -3.50 -18.97
N GLU A 209 -18.17 -3.23 -18.56
CA GLU A 209 -18.83 -1.93 -18.70
C GLU A 209 -18.13 -0.86 -17.87
N MET A 210 -17.89 -1.14 -16.59
CA MET A 210 -17.13 -0.29 -15.68
C MET A 210 -15.76 0.10 -16.26
N ARG A 211 -15.00 -0.87 -16.80
CA ARG A 211 -13.68 -0.59 -17.39
C ARG A 211 -13.75 0.19 -18.69
N PHE A 212 -14.84 0.04 -19.45
CA PHE A 212 -15.08 0.83 -20.64
C PHE A 212 -15.42 2.29 -20.28
N ASN A 213 -16.31 2.49 -19.30
CA ASN A 213 -16.67 3.82 -18.79
C ASN A 213 -15.44 4.52 -18.23
N GLU A 214 -14.62 3.82 -17.43
CA GLU A 214 -13.38 4.36 -16.84
C GLU A 214 -12.37 4.73 -17.92
N LEU A 215 -12.20 3.91 -18.96
CA LEU A 215 -11.26 4.18 -20.05
C LEU A 215 -11.65 5.42 -20.87
N ILE A 216 -12.95 5.64 -21.09
CA ILE A 216 -13.44 6.74 -21.93
C ILE A 216 -13.55 8.04 -21.15
N THR A 217 -14.08 7.95 -19.94
CA THR A 217 -14.50 9.13 -19.17
C THR A 217 -13.63 9.36 -17.94
N GLY A 218 -12.83 8.39 -17.50
CA GLY A 218 -12.10 8.45 -16.24
C GLY A 218 -13.01 8.32 -15.01
N VAL A 219 -14.22 7.77 -15.17
CA VAL A 219 -15.23 7.55 -14.12
C VAL A 219 -15.81 6.14 -14.29
N ARG A 220 -16.15 5.48 -13.17
CA ARG A 220 -16.63 4.08 -13.14
C ARG A 220 -18.16 3.90 -13.24
N ALA A 221 -18.92 4.97 -13.08
CA ALA A 221 -20.38 4.98 -13.14
C ALA A 221 -20.93 5.16 -14.56
N ASP A 222 -22.18 4.78 -14.77
CA ASP A 222 -22.91 4.90 -16.03
C ASP A 222 -23.25 6.37 -16.37
N VAL A 223 -23.63 7.16 -15.36
CA VAL A 223 -23.80 8.61 -15.47
C VAL A 223 -22.87 9.30 -14.48
N ALA A 224 -22.11 10.29 -14.97
CA ALA A 224 -21.13 11.02 -14.17
C ALA A 224 -21.36 12.53 -14.24
N ILE A 225 -21.55 13.16 -13.09
CA ILE A 225 -21.60 14.62 -12.95
C ILE A 225 -20.23 15.07 -12.46
N LYS A 226 -19.45 15.71 -13.34
CA LYS A 226 -18.13 16.25 -13.01
C LYS A 226 -18.24 17.72 -12.59
N VAL A 227 -17.72 18.04 -11.41
CA VAL A 227 -17.63 19.41 -10.91
C VAL A 227 -16.15 19.80 -10.85
N PHE A 228 -15.83 20.96 -11.42
CA PHE A 228 -14.45 21.47 -11.48
C PHE A 228 -14.29 22.68 -10.56
N GLY A 229 -13.16 22.75 -9.86
CA GLY A 229 -12.88 23.82 -8.90
C GLY A 229 -11.56 23.62 -8.19
N GLU A 230 -10.94 24.68 -7.68
CA GLU A 230 -9.64 24.59 -7.00
C GLU A 230 -9.75 24.18 -5.53
N ASP A 231 -10.84 24.56 -4.88
CA ASP A 231 -11.09 24.33 -3.46
C ASP A 231 -11.79 22.98 -3.25
N LEU A 232 -11.15 22.10 -2.48
CA LEU A 232 -11.63 20.73 -2.27
C LEU A 232 -12.83 20.68 -1.31
N GLU A 233 -12.89 21.56 -0.31
CA GLU A 233 -14.02 21.62 0.63
C GLU A 233 -15.27 22.07 -0.11
N VAL A 234 -15.15 23.10 -0.95
CA VAL A 234 -16.26 23.57 -1.80
C VAL A 234 -16.71 22.48 -2.77
N LEU A 235 -15.77 21.75 -3.37
CA LEU A 235 -16.10 20.64 -4.25
C LEU A 235 -16.84 19.53 -3.50
N ALA A 236 -16.40 19.15 -2.31
CA ALA A 236 -17.05 18.13 -1.48
C ALA A 236 -18.48 18.53 -1.11
N ASP A 237 -18.67 19.76 -0.60
CA ASP A 237 -19.99 20.32 -0.28
C ASP A 237 -20.94 20.33 -1.50
N LEU A 238 -20.41 20.66 -2.68
CA LEU A 238 -21.19 20.63 -3.92
C LEU A 238 -21.57 19.21 -4.31
N GLY A 239 -20.72 18.23 -4.08
CA GLY A 239 -20.99 16.81 -4.32
C GLY A 239 -22.16 16.30 -3.49
N ASP A 240 -22.12 16.57 -2.18
CA ASP A 240 -23.20 16.19 -1.26
C ASP A 240 -24.52 16.88 -1.60
N ARG A 241 -24.46 18.15 -2.00
CA ARG A 241 -25.65 18.88 -2.47
C ARG A 241 -26.21 18.28 -3.76
N ILE A 242 -25.35 17.92 -4.71
CA ILE A 242 -25.78 17.26 -5.95
C ILE A 242 -26.42 15.91 -5.62
N LYS A 243 -25.78 15.07 -4.80
CA LYS A 243 -26.32 13.80 -4.32
C LYS A 243 -27.72 13.96 -3.73
N THR A 244 -27.89 14.91 -2.82
CA THR A 244 -29.19 15.20 -2.19
C THR A 244 -30.26 15.63 -3.21
N LEU A 245 -29.88 16.38 -4.25
CA LEU A 245 -30.82 16.85 -5.27
C LEU A 245 -31.24 15.75 -6.26
N ILE A 246 -30.37 14.77 -6.50
CA ILE A 246 -30.62 13.71 -7.48
C ILE A 246 -31.17 12.42 -6.86
N GLN A 247 -31.14 12.26 -5.54
CA GLN A 247 -31.61 11.05 -4.84
C GLN A 247 -33.08 10.68 -5.11
N ASP A 248 -33.92 11.68 -5.40
CA ASP A 248 -35.36 11.49 -5.65
C ASP A 248 -35.69 11.40 -7.16
N VAL A 249 -34.68 11.44 -8.04
CA VAL A 249 -34.88 11.32 -9.48
C VAL A 249 -35.21 9.86 -9.82
N PRO A 250 -36.36 9.58 -10.46
CA PRO A 250 -36.71 8.21 -10.83
C PRO A 250 -35.64 7.58 -11.74
N GLY A 251 -35.09 6.45 -11.30
CA GLY A 251 -34.03 5.73 -12.00
C GLY A 251 -32.60 6.21 -11.70
N ALA A 252 -32.40 7.12 -10.75
CA ALA A 252 -31.08 7.41 -10.20
C ALA A 252 -30.81 6.50 -9.00
N GLU A 253 -30.17 5.36 -9.23
CA GLU A 253 -29.77 4.43 -8.18
C GLU A 253 -28.26 4.53 -7.93
N ASP A 254 -27.80 3.92 -6.82
CA ASP A 254 -26.39 3.75 -6.47
C ASP A 254 -25.55 5.03 -6.59
N ILE A 255 -26.09 6.15 -6.09
CA ILE A 255 -25.43 7.45 -6.16
C ILE A 255 -24.20 7.48 -5.27
N SER A 256 -23.03 7.63 -5.87
CA SER A 256 -21.74 7.71 -5.21
C SER A 256 -21.12 9.11 -5.36
N VAL A 257 -20.41 9.57 -4.34
CA VAL A 257 -19.68 10.85 -4.38
C VAL A 257 -18.20 10.58 -4.11
N ASP A 258 -17.33 11.06 -5.00
CA ASP A 258 -15.89 10.98 -4.79
C ASP A 258 -15.52 11.62 -3.44
N LYS A 259 -14.95 10.82 -2.53
CA LYS A 259 -14.35 11.35 -1.29
C LYS A 259 -13.01 11.99 -1.61
N ILE A 260 -13.02 13.31 -1.76
CA ILE A 260 -11.83 14.09 -2.14
C ILE A 260 -11.16 14.80 -0.95
N ASP A 261 -11.85 14.95 0.17
CA ASP A 261 -11.38 15.59 1.41
C ASP A 261 -11.66 14.71 2.64
N GLY A 262 -11.34 15.21 3.83
CA GLY A 262 -11.69 14.52 5.07
C GLY A 262 -10.79 13.33 5.45
N LEU A 263 -9.65 13.11 4.78
CA LEU A 263 -8.74 12.04 5.18
C LEU A 263 -7.97 12.44 6.46
N PRO A 264 -8.09 11.70 7.57
CA PRO A 264 -7.38 12.03 8.79
C PRO A 264 -5.87 11.88 8.58
N GLN A 265 -5.11 12.91 8.95
CA GLN A 265 -3.65 12.90 8.89
C GLN A 265 -3.04 13.56 10.13
N LEU A 266 -1.82 13.17 10.46
CA LEU A 266 -1.00 13.84 11.46
C LEU A 266 -0.04 14.80 10.74
N LEU A 267 -0.30 16.10 10.87
CA LEU A 267 0.55 17.13 10.28
C LEU A 267 1.66 17.50 11.27
N VAL A 268 2.91 17.40 10.81
CA VAL A 268 4.10 17.84 11.55
C VAL A 268 4.53 19.20 11.01
N SER A 269 4.23 20.27 11.76
CA SER A 269 4.57 21.64 11.40
C SER A 269 5.85 22.08 12.10
N TYR A 270 6.94 22.14 11.33
CA TYR A 270 8.27 22.47 11.84
C TYR A 270 8.45 23.94 12.26
N ASP A 271 8.99 24.18 13.45
CA ASP A 271 9.49 25.47 13.91
C ASP A 271 10.96 25.63 13.48
N ARG A 272 11.17 26.35 12.38
CA ARG A 272 12.52 26.57 11.81
C ARG A 272 13.46 27.29 12.77
N ASN A 273 12.97 28.17 13.64
CA ASN A 273 13.82 28.92 14.57
C ASN A 273 14.34 28.02 15.68
N LYS A 274 13.48 27.15 16.22
CA LYS A 274 13.91 26.16 17.21
C LYS A 274 14.86 25.14 16.60
N ILE A 275 14.53 24.60 15.44
CA ILE A 275 15.40 23.67 14.70
C ILE A 275 16.80 24.26 14.49
N ALA A 276 16.89 25.53 14.07
CA ALA A 276 18.16 26.22 13.88
C ALA A 276 18.95 26.41 15.19
N THR A 277 18.26 26.64 16.32
CA THR A 277 18.88 26.78 17.64
C THR A 277 19.59 25.50 18.07
N TYR A 278 19.04 24.34 17.69
CA TYR A 278 19.65 23.03 17.94
C TYR A 278 20.63 22.58 16.83
N GLY A 279 20.84 23.40 15.80
CA GLY A 279 21.77 23.11 14.69
C GLY A 279 21.32 21.96 13.79
N LEU A 280 20.03 21.65 13.75
CA LEU A 280 19.47 20.54 12.98
C LEU A 280 19.02 20.96 11.59
N ASN A 281 19.00 20.03 10.64
CA ASN A 281 18.34 20.22 9.35
C ASN A 281 17.00 19.49 9.31
N ILE A 282 16.04 20.04 8.56
CA ILE A 282 14.74 19.38 8.32
C ILE A 282 14.92 18.01 7.67
N ALA A 283 15.94 17.86 6.81
CA ALA A 283 16.25 16.57 6.17
C ALA A 283 16.57 15.48 7.21
N ASP A 284 17.37 15.81 8.23
CA ASP A 284 17.73 14.88 9.30
C ASP A 284 16.48 14.47 10.09
N ILE A 285 15.62 15.45 10.41
CA ILE A 285 14.35 15.21 11.12
C ILE A 285 13.41 14.33 10.29
N ASN A 286 13.25 14.62 9.00
CA ASN A 286 12.43 13.82 8.08
C ASN A 286 12.97 12.39 7.96
N GLN A 287 14.29 12.21 7.88
CA GLN A 287 14.89 10.89 7.81
C GLN A 287 14.57 10.06 9.06
N VAL A 288 14.71 10.64 10.26
CA VAL A 288 14.34 9.97 11.51
C VAL A 288 12.84 9.66 11.56
N LEU A 289 11.99 10.59 11.09
CA LEU A 289 10.54 10.39 11.00
C LEU A 289 10.18 9.21 10.07
N SER A 290 10.73 9.20 8.85
CA SER A 290 10.52 8.14 7.88
C SER A 290 11.03 6.80 8.40
N MET A 291 12.25 6.75 8.95
CA MET A 291 12.79 5.55 9.60
C MET A 291 11.95 5.10 10.78
N SER A 292 11.27 6.01 11.48
CA SER A 292 10.52 5.65 12.68
C SER A 292 9.17 5.04 12.35
N TYR A 293 8.47 5.55 11.34
CA TYR A 293 7.09 5.18 11.05
C TYR A 293 6.96 4.36 9.77
N ALA A 294 7.18 5.01 8.62
CA ALA A 294 7.06 4.38 7.29
C ALA A 294 8.10 3.27 7.06
N GLY A 295 9.23 3.34 7.77
CA GLY A 295 10.42 2.60 7.43
C GLY A 295 11.21 3.29 6.32
N ASN A 296 12.52 3.11 6.35
CA ASN A 296 13.42 3.65 5.32
C ASN A 296 14.26 2.50 4.74
N THR A 297 14.28 2.39 3.41
CA THR A 297 15.06 1.37 2.69
C THR A 297 16.51 1.81 2.61
N VAL A 298 17.42 1.00 3.17
CA VAL A 298 18.86 1.33 3.29
C VAL A 298 19.74 0.51 2.36
N GLY A 299 19.17 -0.48 1.68
CA GLY A 299 19.89 -1.35 0.77
C GLY A 299 19.06 -2.57 0.39
N GLN A 300 19.69 -3.51 -0.32
CA GLN A 300 19.03 -4.72 -0.81
C GLN A 300 19.86 -5.96 -0.49
N VAL A 301 19.18 -7.06 -0.18
CA VAL A 301 19.73 -8.41 -0.02
C VAL A 301 19.35 -9.23 -1.25
N PHE A 302 20.28 -10.01 -1.77
CA PHE A 302 20.03 -10.91 -2.90
C PHE A 302 20.10 -12.36 -2.42
N GLU A 303 19.05 -13.13 -2.71
CA GLU A 303 18.98 -14.57 -2.43
C GLU A 303 18.73 -15.31 -3.75
N GLY A 304 19.81 -15.69 -4.43
CA GLY A 304 19.75 -16.16 -5.80
C GLY A 304 19.30 -15.05 -6.75
N GLU A 305 18.16 -15.25 -7.41
CA GLU A 305 17.53 -14.25 -8.28
C GLU A 305 16.53 -13.34 -7.54
N ARG A 306 16.22 -13.65 -6.27
CA ARG A 306 15.29 -12.86 -5.45
C ARG A 306 16.00 -11.68 -4.82
N ARG A 307 15.29 -10.56 -4.71
CA ARG A 307 15.77 -9.31 -4.13
C ARG A 307 14.83 -8.84 -3.05
N PHE A 308 15.39 -8.53 -1.88
CA PHE A 308 14.64 -8.05 -0.72
C PHE A 308 15.22 -6.72 -0.25
N ASP A 309 14.36 -5.78 0.11
CA ASP A 309 14.79 -4.51 0.69
C ASP A 309 15.19 -4.70 2.17
N ILE A 310 16.26 -4.04 2.57
CA ILE A 310 16.64 -3.87 3.98
C ILE A 310 15.95 -2.59 4.45
N VAL A 311 15.02 -2.72 5.40
CA VAL A 311 14.23 -1.60 5.90
C VAL A 311 14.47 -1.42 7.39
N ILE A 312 14.82 -0.19 7.81
CA ILE A 312 14.90 0.17 9.22
C ILE A 312 13.57 0.77 9.65
N ARG A 313 12.99 0.26 10.74
CA ARG A 313 11.74 0.75 11.33
C ARG A 313 11.74 0.65 12.85
N LEU A 314 10.99 1.51 13.54
CA LEU A 314 10.68 1.28 14.96
C LEU A 314 9.76 0.07 15.13
N PRO A 315 9.80 -0.60 16.30
CA PRO A 315 8.84 -1.63 16.65
C PRO A 315 7.40 -1.12 16.56
N GLU A 316 6.48 -1.98 16.12
CA GLU A 316 5.07 -1.62 15.89
C GLU A 316 4.38 -0.98 17.11
N LYS A 317 4.65 -1.50 18.31
CA LYS A 317 4.17 -0.97 19.59
C LYS A 317 4.52 0.51 19.84
N ASP A 318 5.59 1.02 19.19
CA ASP A 318 6.08 2.38 19.37
C ASP A 318 5.57 3.33 18.26
N ARG A 319 4.75 2.84 17.31
CA ARG A 319 4.30 3.59 16.11
C ARG A 319 2.82 4.02 16.12
N GLY A 320 2.04 3.64 17.14
CA GLY A 320 0.58 3.77 17.11
C GLY A 320 -0.02 5.05 17.72
N ASP A 321 0.77 5.94 18.31
CA ASP A 321 0.25 7.09 19.07
C ASP A 321 0.97 8.40 18.71
N ILE A 322 0.20 9.50 18.67
CA ILE A 322 0.69 10.87 18.51
C ILE A 322 1.70 11.23 19.60
N ARG A 323 1.55 10.71 20.82
CA ARG A 323 2.53 10.90 21.90
C ARG A 323 3.88 10.28 21.58
N GLY A 324 3.88 9.15 20.87
CA GLY A 324 5.12 8.54 20.37
C GLY A 324 5.84 9.48 19.41
N LEU A 325 5.08 10.16 18.55
CA LEU A 325 5.61 11.10 17.57
C LEU A 325 6.17 12.36 18.26
N GLN A 326 5.45 12.91 19.24
CA GLN A 326 5.92 14.04 20.04
C GLN A 326 7.21 13.72 20.82
N ASN A 327 7.31 12.51 21.36
CA ASN A 327 8.48 12.06 22.14
C ASN A 327 9.61 11.47 21.28
N LEU A 328 9.49 11.51 19.95
CA LEU A 328 10.52 11.00 19.05
C LEU A 328 11.81 11.80 19.25
N LEU A 329 12.84 11.13 19.78
CA LEU A 329 14.12 11.77 20.12
C LEU A 329 15.00 11.94 18.88
N LEU A 330 15.44 13.17 18.65
CA LEU A 330 16.32 13.58 17.56
C LEU A 330 17.71 13.88 18.11
N ASP A 331 18.74 13.41 17.42
CA ASP A 331 20.13 13.60 17.78
C ASP A 331 20.65 14.96 17.31
N THR A 332 21.09 15.82 18.23
CA THR A 332 21.68 17.12 17.88
C THR A 332 23.18 16.98 17.58
N PRO A 333 23.77 17.87 16.76
CA PRO A 333 25.22 17.88 16.51
C PRO A 333 26.06 18.02 17.78
N SER A 334 25.49 18.64 18.81
CA SER A 334 26.09 18.84 20.14
C SER A 334 26.01 17.61 21.06
N GLY A 335 25.38 16.51 20.63
CA GLY A 335 25.37 15.22 21.32
C GLY A 335 24.25 15.04 22.35
N TYR A 336 23.46 16.06 22.64
CA TYR A 336 22.19 15.91 23.38
C TYR A 336 21.05 15.53 22.43
N LYS A 337 19.98 14.97 22.99
CA LYS A 337 18.78 14.60 22.25
C LYS A 337 17.65 15.59 22.56
N VAL A 338 16.85 15.91 21.55
CA VAL A 338 15.69 16.79 21.66
C VAL A 338 14.46 16.07 21.12
N PRO A 339 13.31 16.06 21.83
CA PRO A 339 12.09 15.44 21.31
C PRO A 339 11.49 16.27 20.16
N LEU A 340 10.88 15.61 19.19
CA LEU A 340 10.27 16.25 18.02
C LEU A 340 9.22 17.30 18.42
N GLY A 341 8.46 17.08 19.49
CA GLY A 341 7.46 18.03 19.99
C GLY A 341 8.04 19.38 20.46
N GLU A 342 9.33 19.46 20.76
CA GLU A 342 9.99 20.75 21.04
C GLU A 342 10.29 21.52 19.76
N LEU A 343 10.45 20.83 18.62
CA LEU A 343 10.85 21.39 17.33
C LEU A 343 9.68 21.58 16.36
N ALA A 344 8.54 20.96 16.62
CA ALA A 344 7.39 20.95 15.73
C ALA A 344 6.09 20.85 16.51
N THR A 345 5.05 21.47 15.97
CA THR A 345 3.68 21.22 16.41
C THR A 345 3.16 20.00 15.63
N ILE A 346 2.54 19.06 16.34
CA ILE A 346 1.96 17.85 15.74
C ILE A 346 0.46 17.89 16.00
N GLU A 347 -0.32 18.01 14.95
CA GLU A 347 -1.77 18.18 15.03
C GLU A 347 -2.47 17.13 14.17
N GLN A 348 -3.59 16.62 14.67
CA GLN A 348 -4.52 15.85 13.85
C GLN A 348 -5.30 16.84 13.01
N THR A 349 -5.19 16.69 11.70
CA THR A 349 -5.90 17.51 10.71
C THR A 349 -6.53 16.60 9.67
N PHE A 350 -7.31 17.19 8.79
CA PHE A 350 -7.88 16.51 7.63
C PHE A 350 -7.15 16.99 6.37
N GLY A 351 -6.93 16.07 5.45
CA GLY A 351 -6.28 16.32 4.17
C GLY A 351 -7.17 15.92 3.02
N ALA A 352 -6.68 16.23 1.81
CA ALA A 352 -7.25 15.67 0.60
C ALA A 352 -7.09 14.14 0.65
N ALA A 353 -8.20 13.41 0.56
CA ALA A 353 -8.17 11.96 0.41
C ALA A 353 -7.66 11.56 -0.98
N LYS A 354 -8.06 12.35 -1.99
CA LYS A 354 -7.74 12.11 -3.40
C LYS A 354 -7.78 13.44 -4.15
N ILE A 355 -6.80 13.68 -5.02
CA ILE A 355 -6.81 14.86 -5.90
C ILE A 355 -6.91 14.37 -7.35
N SER A 356 -8.13 14.33 -7.86
CA SER A 356 -8.43 13.98 -9.25
C SER A 356 -8.36 15.21 -10.15
N ARG A 357 -7.86 15.03 -11.39
CA ARG A 357 -7.77 16.10 -12.39
C ARG A 357 -8.15 15.59 -13.78
N ASP A 358 -8.90 16.41 -14.51
CA ASP A 358 -9.01 16.30 -15.97
C ASP A 358 -8.48 17.59 -16.60
N ASP A 359 -7.67 17.48 -17.64
CA ASP A 359 -7.06 18.62 -18.33
C ASP A 359 -6.44 19.65 -17.38
N THR A 360 -5.73 19.17 -16.36
CA THR A 360 -5.08 19.94 -15.27
C THR A 360 -6.02 20.61 -14.26
N HIS A 361 -7.33 20.60 -14.48
CA HIS A 361 -8.32 21.15 -13.56
C HIS A 361 -8.70 20.10 -12.53
N ARG A 362 -8.65 20.48 -11.25
CA ARG A 362 -9.15 19.64 -10.16
C ARG A 362 -10.65 19.39 -10.35
N ARG A 363 -11.06 18.15 -10.05
CA ARG A 363 -12.46 17.75 -10.16
C ARG A 363 -12.90 16.85 -9.00
N MET A 364 -14.20 16.84 -8.80
CA MET A 364 -14.96 15.86 -8.02
C MET A 364 -16.03 15.26 -8.93
N VAL A 365 -16.42 14.01 -8.68
CA VAL A 365 -17.47 13.32 -9.43
C VAL A 365 -18.57 12.82 -8.54
N VAL A 366 -19.80 13.02 -8.99
CA VAL A 366 -20.97 12.30 -8.50
C VAL A 366 -21.37 11.26 -9.56
N GLY A 367 -21.28 9.98 -9.21
CA GLY A 367 -21.68 8.85 -10.05
C GLY A 367 -23.12 8.43 -9.77
N VAL A 368 -23.79 7.88 -10.78
CA VAL A 368 -25.14 7.31 -10.72
C VAL A 368 -25.19 6.09 -11.64
N ASN A 369 -25.85 5.01 -11.20
CA ASN A 369 -26.10 3.83 -12.01
C ASN A 369 -27.58 3.44 -12.07
#